data_AF-A0A7S3JDW0-F1
#
_entry.id   AF-A0A7S3JDW0-F1
#
_cell.length_a   1.000
_cell.length_b   1.000
_cell.length_c   1.000
_cell.angle_alpha   90.00
_cell.angle_beta   90.00
_cell.angle_gamma   90.00
#
_symmetry.space_group_name_H-M   'P 1'
#
loop_
_entity.id
_entity.type
_entity.pdbx_description
1 polymer ?
#
loop_
_entity_poly.entity_id
_entity_poly.type
_entity_poly.pdbx_seq_one_letter_code
_entity_poly.pdbx_strand_id
1 'polypeptide(L)'
;MYNNALGEDTREEFWKKQAEKVQWSKFPENILDDSNPPFYRWYKDGTINICQNALDVHVEQGRGEQLALIYDSAYTKTVRKYTYKELLNRVSRLARVLKETFEIEKGDRVLIYMPMIPEASFAMLACARIGAIHSVVFGGFAAKELSNRIDDCKPKLIITASCGLEPNKVIRYVPIIESALELSNLNDLPRLIVQRHEIVFELDLDPMRYKDYHYEMAKVKEGLEPVQVESNHELYILYTSGTTGQPKGIVRDTGGTTVAL
;
A
#
# COMPACT_ATOMS: atom_id res chain seq x y z
N MET A 1 -23.37 21.99 -6.01
CA MET A 1 -22.41 20.87 -5.96
C MET A 1 -22.83 19.85 -4.91
N TYR A 2 -22.87 20.20 -3.62
CA TYR A 2 -23.29 19.29 -2.53
C TYR A 2 -24.67 18.63 -2.75
N ASN A 3 -25.72 19.42 -3.04
CA ASN A 3 -27.07 18.86 -3.26
C ASN A 3 -27.13 17.88 -4.44
N ASN A 4 -26.35 18.13 -5.50
CA ASN A 4 -26.31 17.24 -6.67
C ASN A 4 -25.54 15.94 -6.37
N ALA A 5 -24.58 15.97 -5.45
CA ALA A 5 -23.83 14.78 -5.04
C ALA A 5 -24.64 13.80 -4.19
N LEU A 6 -25.69 14.29 -3.51
CA LEU A 6 -26.55 13.51 -2.61
C LEU A 6 -27.95 13.23 -3.17
N GLY A 7 -28.47 14.10 -4.04
CA GLY A 7 -29.82 13.97 -4.59
C GLY A 7 -30.01 12.65 -5.31
N GLU A 8 -31.10 11.94 -5.03
CA GLU A 8 -31.42 10.62 -5.62
C GLU A 8 -31.37 10.66 -7.15
N ASP A 9 -32.00 11.66 -7.77
CA ASP A 9 -32.05 11.80 -9.23
C ASP A 9 -30.79 12.42 -9.86
N THR A 10 -29.82 12.87 -9.05
CA THR A 10 -28.68 13.67 -9.54
C THR A 10 -27.31 13.09 -9.17
N ARG A 11 -27.25 12.18 -8.18
CA ARG A 11 -25.99 11.64 -7.65
C ARG A 11 -25.19 10.90 -8.70
N GLU A 12 -25.83 10.07 -9.52
CA GLU A 12 -25.12 9.25 -10.51
C GLU A 12 -24.46 10.12 -11.57
N GLU A 13 -25.20 11.07 -12.13
CA GLU A 13 -24.67 12.02 -13.11
C GLU A 13 -23.57 12.91 -12.51
N PHE A 14 -23.70 13.30 -11.24
CA PHE A 14 -22.67 14.06 -10.55
C PHE A 14 -21.36 13.25 -10.40
N TRP A 15 -21.46 12.01 -9.94
CA TRP A 15 -20.32 11.13 -9.67
C TRP A 15 -19.71 10.58 -10.96
N LYS A 16 -20.49 10.38 -12.02
CA LYS A 16 -20.00 10.13 -13.38
C LYS A 16 -19.04 11.22 -13.84
N LYS A 17 -19.43 12.49 -13.66
CA LYS A 17 -18.57 13.65 -13.99
C LYS A 17 -17.29 13.74 -13.15
N GLN A 18 -17.30 13.20 -11.93
CA GLN A 18 -16.06 13.10 -11.16
C GLN A 18 -15.19 11.95 -11.68
N ALA A 19 -15.78 10.82 -12.03
CA ALA A 19 -15.08 9.69 -12.62
C ALA A 19 -14.40 10.04 -13.97
N GLU A 20 -14.96 10.96 -14.74
CA GLU A 20 -14.34 11.47 -15.99
C GLU A 20 -13.00 12.20 -15.77
N LYS A 21 -12.68 12.60 -14.53
CA LYS A 21 -11.42 13.29 -14.20
C LYS A 21 -10.27 12.35 -13.87
N VAL A 22 -10.54 11.05 -13.73
CA VAL A 22 -9.51 10.05 -13.45
C VAL A 22 -9.32 9.14 -14.67
N GLN A 23 -8.14 8.54 -14.80
CA GLN A 23 -7.79 7.66 -15.90
C GLN A 23 -8.29 6.24 -15.64
N TRP A 24 -9.26 5.81 -16.44
CA TRP A 24 -9.75 4.43 -16.47
C TRP A 24 -9.11 3.67 -17.64
N SER A 25 -8.87 2.37 -17.48
CA SER A 25 -8.60 1.49 -18.64
C SER A 25 -9.90 1.07 -19.32
N LYS A 26 -10.97 0.90 -18.54
CA LYS A 26 -12.35 0.77 -19.02
C LYS A 26 -13.23 1.68 -18.17
N PHE A 27 -13.81 2.71 -18.78
CA PHE A 27 -14.73 3.62 -18.10
C PHE A 27 -16.01 2.87 -17.68
N PRO A 28 -16.53 3.08 -16.46
CA PRO A 28 -17.74 2.42 -15.96
C PRO A 28 -19.01 2.94 -16.64
N GLU A 29 -19.90 2.05 -17.05
CA GLU A 29 -21.26 2.39 -17.48
C GLU A 29 -22.23 2.40 -16.28
N ASN A 30 -22.00 1.52 -15.30
CA ASN A 30 -22.79 1.43 -14.08
C ASN A 30 -22.12 2.22 -12.95
N ILE A 31 -22.62 3.43 -12.69
CA ILE A 31 -22.02 4.37 -11.73
C ILE A 31 -22.31 3.96 -10.30
N LEU A 32 -23.57 3.62 -9.99
CA LEU A 32 -23.99 3.14 -8.69
C LEU A 32 -24.84 1.88 -8.87
N ASP A 33 -24.43 0.79 -8.24
CA ASP A 33 -25.23 -0.42 -8.06
C ASP A 33 -25.76 -0.43 -6.62
N ASP A 34 -27.06 -0.17 -6.49
CA ASP A 34 -27.81 -0.14 -5.23
C ASP A 34 -28.73 -1.36 -5.04
N SER A 35 -28.56 -2.40 -5.85
CA SER A 35 -29.44 -3.59 -5.84
C SER A 35 -29.33 -4.46 -4.58
N ASN A 36 -28.31 -4.24 -3.74
CA ASN A 36 -28.06 -5.04 -2.53
C ASN A 36 -27.63 -4.20 -1.30
N PRO A 37 -28.48 -3.33 -0.73
CA PRO A 37 -28.13 -2.57 0.47
C PRO A 37 -27.86 -3.48 1.68
N PRO A 38 -26.91 -3.14 2.58
CA PRO A 38 -26.07 -1.93 2.59
C PRO A 38 -24.78 -2.06 1.74
N PHE A 39 -24.66 -3.07 0.88
CA PHE A 39 -23.46 -3.38 0.08
C PHE A 39 -23.49 -2.71 -1.30
N TYR A 40 -23.53 -1.39 -1.31
CA TYR A 40 -23.45 -0.58 -2.53
C TYR A 40 -22.12 -0.79 -3.27
N ARG A 41 -22.15 -0.72 -4.60
CA ARG A 41 -20.93 -0.75 -5.42
C ARG A 41 -20.89 0.45 -6.36
N TRP A 42 -19.76 1.13 -6.40
CA TRP A 42 -19.54 2.24 -7.31
C TRP A 42 -18.70 1.80 -8.51
N TYR A 43 -19.10 2.25 -9.70
CA TYR A 43 -18.35 2.04 -10.94
C TYR A 43 -18.11 0.55 -11.27
N LYS A 44 -19.12 -0.30 -10.99
CA LYS A 44 -18.99 -1.76 -10.85
C LYS A 44 -18.32 -2.47 -12.03
N ASP A 45 -18.50 -1.96 -13.24
CA ASP A 45 -18.00 -2.56 -14.48
C ASP A 45 -16.76 -1.86 -15.04
N GLY A 46 -16.22 -0.87 -14.33
CA GLY A 46 -15.01 -0.15 -14.68
C GLY A 46 -13.74 -0.89 -14.29
N THR A 47 -12.64 -0.63 -15.01
CA THR A 47 -11.30 -1.13 -14.68
C THR A 47 -10.30 0.03 -14.61
N ILE A 48 -9.42 -0.02 -13.62
CA ILE A 48 -8.55 1.09 -13.23
C ILE A 48 -7.30 0.59 -12.50
N ASN A 49 -6.28 1.43 -12.42
CA ASN A 49 -5.18 1.28 -11.48
C ASN A 49 -4.94 2.61 -10.74
N ILE A 50 -5.04 2.59 -9.41
CA ILE A 50 -4.89 3.82 -8.60
C ILE A 50 -3.44 4.32 -8.57
N CYS A 51 -2.44 3.43 -8.63
CA CYS A 51 -1.04 3.86 -8.71
C CYS A 51 -0.76 4.60 -10.02
N GLN A 52 -1.35 4.14 -11.13
CA GLN A 52 -1.26 4.83 -12.43
C GLN A 52 -1.83 6.24 -12.35
N ASN A 53 -3.01 6.39 -11.74
CA ASN A 53 -3.62 7.70 -11.52
C ASN A 53 -2.79 8.60 -10.61
N ALA A 54 -2.15 8.03 -9.58
CA ALA A 54 -1.37 8.78 -8.60
C ALA A 54 0.02 9.19 -9.12
N LEU A 55 0.59 8.50 -10.12
CA LEU A 55 1.97 8.70 -10.58
C LEU A 55 2.07 8.87 -12.10
N ASP A 56 1.78 7.81 -12.85
CA ASP A 56 2.04 7.71 -14.30
C ASP A 56 1.35 8.85 -15.07
N VAL A 57 0.06 9.10 -14.79
CA VAL A 57 -0.73 10.17 -15.42
C VAL A 57 -0.05 11.54 -15.28
N HIS A 58 0.55 11.82 -14.12
CA HIS A 58 1.23 13.10 -13.91
C HIS A 58 2.54 13.21 -14.67
N VAL A 59 3.30 12.12 -14.80
CA VAL A 59 4.51 12.07 -15.62
C VAL A 59 4.16 12.27 -17.10
N GLU A 60 3.16 11.55 -17.60
CA GLU A 60 2.67 11.62 -18.98
C GLU A 60 2.16 13.01 -19.35
N GLN A 61 1.53 13.71 -18.41
CA GLN A 61 1.06 15.09 -18.57
C GLN A 61 2.17 16.15 -18.41
N GLY A 62 3.44 15.75 -18.41
CA GLY A 62 4.58 16.67 -18.38
C GLY A 62 4.94 17.19 -16.99
N ARG A 63 4.35 16.66 -15.91
CA ARG A 63 4.68 17.03 -14.52
C ARG A 63 5.79 16.15 -13.92
N GLY A 64 6.52 15.40 -14.75
CA GLY A 64 7.52 14.44 -14.30
C GLY A 64 8.58 15.02 -13.35
N GLU A 65 9.05 16.25 -13.59
CA GLU A 65 10.08 16.92 -12.78
C GLU A 65 9.50 17.68 -11.56
N GLN A 66 8.18 17.70 -11.38
CA GLN A 66 7.55 18.30 -10.21
C GLN A 66 7.74 17.40 -8.99
N LEU A 67 8.06 18.00 -7.83
CA LEU A 67 8.14 17.28 -6.55
C LEU A 67 6.79 16.66 -6.19
N ALA A 68 6.80 15.35 -5.93
CA ALA A 68 5.63 14.55 -5.56
C ALA A 68 5.67 14.10 -4.08
N LEU A 69 6.87 13.80 -3.56
CA LEU A 69 7.06 13.37 -2.17
C LEU A 69 8.25 14.12 -1.55
N ILE A 70 8.01 14.70 -0.38
CA ILE A 70 9.04 15.32 0.46
C ILE A 70 9.04 14.61 1.80
N TYR A 71 10.12 13.91 2.09
CA TYR A 71 10.38 13.34 3.41
C TYR A 71 11.27 14.29 4.19
N ASP A 72 10.74 14.79 5.30
CA ASP A 72 11.44 15.66 6.24
C ASP A 72 11.44 14.98 7.62
N SER A 73 12.63 14.57 8.08
CA SER A 73 12.79 13.89 9.36
C SER A 73 13.29 14.84 10.44
N ALA A 74 12.42 15.13 11.41
CA ALA A 74 12.81 15.86 12.61
C ALA A 74 13.88 15.13 13.44
N TYR A 75 13.95 13.79 13.34
CA TYR A 75 14.86 12.95 14.12
C TYR A 75 16.24 12.81 13.48
N THR A 76 16.29 12.49 12.18
CA THR A 76 17.57 12.29 11.47
C THR A 76 18.09 13.58 10.83
N LYS A 77 17.33 14.68 10.92
CA LYS A 77 17.60 15.97 10.24
C LYS A 77 17.85 15.80 8.73
N THR A 78 17.24 14.77 8.15
CA THR A 78 17.40 14.43 6.74
C THR A 78 16.18 14.87 5.97
N VAL A 79 16.40 15.56 4.85
CA VAL A 79 15.37 15.89 3.87
C VAL A 79 15.66 15.12 2.58
N ARG A 80 14.71 14.31 2.13
CA ARG A 80 14.73 13.63 0.83
C ARG A 80 13.56 14.10 0.00
N LYS A 81 13.79 14.39 -1.27
CA LYS A 81 12.77 14.89 -2.20
C LYS A 81 12.73 13.97 -3.41
N TYR A 82 11.52 13.70 -3.90
CA TYR A 82 11.30 12.85 -5.07
C TYR A 82 10.36 13.58 -6.01
N THR A 83 10.78 13.73 -7.26
CA THR A 83 9.91 14.12 -8.36
C THR A 83 8.91 13.01 -8.69
N TYR A 84 7.84 13.31 -9.44
CA TYR A 84 6.92 12.28 -9.93
C TYR A 84 7.64 11.18 -10.72
N LYS A 85 8.60 11.55 -11.57
CA LYS A 85 9.39 10.61 -12.37
C LYS A 85 10.26 9.69 -11.51
N GLU A 86 10.94 10.23 -10.50
CA GLU A 86 11.75 9.43 -9.56
C GLU A 86 10.88 8.53 -8.69
N LEU A 87 9.74 9.04 -8.23
CA LEU A 87 8.78 8.28 -7.42
C LEU A 87 8.20 7.11 -8.23
N LEU A 88 7.76 7.38 -9.46
CA LEU A 88 7.29 6.37 -10.40
C LEU A 88 8.34 5.28 -10.61
N ASN A 89 9.59 5.65 -10.91
CA ASN A 89 10.67 4.68 -11.12
C ASN A 89 10.86 3.76 -9.90
N ARG A 90 10.86 4.32 -8.70
CA ARG A 90 11.04 3.55 -7.46
C ARG A 90 9.87 2.60 -7.21
N VAL A 91 8.64 3.10 -7.36
CA VAL A 91 7.42 2.32 -7.15
C VAL A 91 7.29 1.21 -8.18
N SER A 92 7.52 1.50 -9.46
CA SER A 92 7.41 0.51 -10.54
C SER A 92 8.47 -0.60 -10.41
N ARG A 93 9.68 -0.26 -9.94
CA ARG A 93 10.74 -1.26 -9.69
C ARG A 93 10.45 -2.10 -8.45
N LEU A 94 9.93 -1.48 -7.37
CA LEU A 94 9.50 -2.23 -6.20
C LEU A 94 8.35 -3.17 -6.54
N ALA A 95 7.37 -2.74 -7.34
CA ALA A 95 6.30 -3.59 -7.86
C ALA A 95 6.86 -4.83 -8.58
N ARG A 96 7.91 -4.67 -9.38
CA ARG A 96 8.61 -5.80 -10.02
C ARG A 96 9.29 -6.71 -9.00
N VAL A 97 9.97 -6.17 -7.98
CA VAL A 97 10.55 -6.97 -6.88
C VAL A 97 9.45 -7.79 -6.19
N LEU A 98 8.32 -7.18 -5.84
CA LEU A 98 7.20 -7.88 -5.20
C LEU A 98 6.70 -9.04 -6.06
N LYS A 99 6.53 -8.82 -7.37
CA LYS A 99 6.04 -9.85 -8.29
C LYS A 99 7.07 -10.95 -8.57
N GLU A 100 8.31 -10.60 -8.91
CA GLU A 100 9.31 -11.58 -9.39
C GLU A 100 10.05 -12.29 -8.25
N THR A 101 10.27 -11.62 -7.11
CA THR A 101 11.06 -12.17 -5.99
C THR A 101 10.20 -12.82 -4.92
N PHE A 102 8.99 -12.30 -4.71
CA PHE A 102 8.07 -12.76 -3.67
C PHE A 102 6.78 -13.36 -4.24
N GLU A 103 6.68 -13.45 -5.57
CA GLU A 103 5.55 -14.04 -6.27
C GLU A 103 4.21 -13.41 -5.87
N ILE A 104 4.20 -12.12 -5.51
CA ILE A 104 2.97 -11.42 -5.14
C ILE A 104 2.13 -11.17 -6.39
N GLU A 105 0.88 -11.64 -6.35
CA GLU A 105 -0.08 -11.50 -7.43
C GLU A 105 -1.28 -10.63 -7.04
N LYS A 106 -2.12 -10.30 -8.02
CA LYS A 106 -3.38 -9.57 -7.78
C LYS A 106 -4.22 -10.30 -6.73
N GLY A 107 -4.64 -9.57 -5.70
CA GLY A 107 -5.43 -10.11 -4.58
C GLY A 107 -4.62 -10.70 -3.43
N ASP A 108 -3.30 -10.87 -3.57
CA ASP A 108 -2.44 -11.23 -2.44
C ASP A 108 -2.36 -10.07 -1.45
N ARG A 109 -2.29 -10.38 -0.15
CA ARG A 109 -2.20 -9.39 0.93
C ARG A 109 -0.75 -9.17 1.33
N VAL A 110 -0.35 -7.91 1.45
CA VAL A 110 1.00 -7.51 1.87
C VAL A 110 0.89 -6.64 3.11
N LEU A 111 1.49 -7.07 4.22
CA LEU A 111 1.49 -6.32 5.46
C LEU A 111 2.69 -5.38 5.50
N ILE A 112 2.45 -4.11 5.79
CA ILE A 112 3.46 -3.05 5.84
C ILE A 112 3.58 -2.61 7.31
N TYR A 113 4.71 -2.95 7.94
CA TYR A 113 4.99 -2.62 9.34
C TYR A 113 6.33 -1.89 9.46
N MET A 114 6.30 -0.57 9.29
CA MET A 114 7.52 0.24 9.19
C MET A 114 7.26 1.67 9.70
N PRO A 115 8.30 2.48 9.95
CA PRO A 115 8.14 3.85 10.39
C PRO A 115 7.72 4.76 9.22
N MET A 116 7.44 6.03 9.52
CA MET A 116 7.12 7.04 8.49
C MET A 116 8.35 7.42 7.66
N ILE A 117 8.74 6.55 6.73
CA ILE A 117 9.83 6.73 5.76
C ILE A 117 9.29 6.64 4.32
N PRO A 118 9.97 7.20 3.30
CA PRO A 118 9.52 7.16 1.90
C PRO A 118 9.15 5.76 1.42
N GLU A 119 9.93 4.76 1.84
CA GLU A 119 9.77 3.37 1.47
C GLU A 119 8.40 2.80 1.87
N ALA A 120 7.73 3.37 2.88
CA ALA A 120 6.35 3.02 3.25
C ALA A 120 5.35 3.41 2.17
N SER A 121 5.43 4.65 1.68
CA SER A 121 4.62 5.11 0.56
C SER A 121 4.96 4.34 -0.72
N PHE A 122 6.23 4.00 -0.93
CA PHE A 122 6.63 3.20 -2.09
C PHE A 122 5.99 1.81 -2.03
N ALA A 123 6.01 1.15 -0.87
CA ALA A 123 5.42 -0.16 -0.68
C ALA A 123 3.90 -0.16 -0.89
N MET A 124 3.18 0.84 -0.36
CA MET A 124 1.73 0.98 -0.57
C MET A 124 1.39 1.12 -2.06
N LEU A 125 2.06 2.04 -2.75
CA LEU A 125 1.83 2.29 -4.19
C LEU A 125 2.28 1.10 -5.04
N ALA A 126 3.36 0.41 -4.67
CA ALA A 126 3.83 -0.78 -5.38
C ALA A 126 2.84 -1.94 -5.26
N CYS A 127 2.24 -2.15 -4.08
CA CYS A 127 1.17 -3.14 -3.91
C CYS A 127 -0.03 -2.78 -4.79
N ALA A 128 -0.50 -1.53 -4.72
CA ALA A 128 -1.61 -1.05 -5.56
C ALA A 128 -1.31 -1.16 -7.07
N ARG A 129 -0.05 -0.98 -7.48
CA ARG A 129 0.38 -1.10 -8.89
C ARG A 129 0.20 -2.52 -9.44
N ILE A 130 0.37 -3.55 -8.60
CA ILE A 130 0.22 -4.95 -9.02
C ILE A 130 -1.13 -5.56 -8.61
N GLY A 131 -2.03 -4.76 -8.06
CA GLY A 131 -3.32 -5.24 -7.55
C GLY A 131 -3.21 -6.04 -6.25
N ALA A 132 -2.09 -5.96 -5.52
CA ALA A 132 -1.97 -6.52 -4.19
C ALA A 132 -2.66 -5.62 -3.16
N ILE A 133 -3.21 -6.24 -2.12
CA ILE A 133 -3.97 -5.58 -1.07
C ILE A 133 -3.02 -5.24 0.08
N HIS A 134 -2.68 -3.98 0.26
CA HIS A 134 -1.77 -3.61 1.34
C HIS A 134 -2.51 -3.46 2.68
N SER A 135 -1.87 -3.89 3.77
CA SER A 135 -2.35 -3.70 5.14
C SER A 135 -1.29 -2.96 5.94
N VAL A 136 -1.51 -1.67 6.17
CA VAL A 136 -0.55 -0.83 6.89
C VAL A 136 -0.83 -0.92 8.39
N VAL A 137 0.21 -1.27 9.14
CA VAL A 137 0.16 -1.40 10.60
C VAL A 137 1.05 -0.32 11.21
N PHE A 138 0.50 0.44 12.16
CA PHE A 138 1.24 1.49 12.85
C PHE A 138 2.51 0.93 13.52
N GLY A 139 3.67 1.45 13.14
CA GLY A 139 5.00 1.00 13.58
C GLY A 139 5.31 1.16 15.09
N GLY A 140 4.33 1.45 15.93
CA GLY A 140 4.48 1.46 17.39
C GLY A 140 3.73 0.34 18.11
N PHE A 141 3.03 -0.56 17.38
CA PHE A 141 2.31 -1.66 18.00
C PHE A 141 3.26 -2.74 18.58
N ALA A 142 2.84 -3.36 19.68
CA ALA A 142 3.56 -4.49 20.24
C ALA A 142 3.28 -5.79 19.46
N ALA A 143 4.05 -6.84 19.75
CA ALA A 143 4.01 -8.10 19.02
C ALA A 143 2.62 -8.75 19.02
N LYS A 144 1.87 -8.65 20.14
CA LYS A 144 0.55 -9.26 20.24
C LYS A 144 -0.50 -8.57 19.34
N GLU A 145 -0.44 -7.25 19.25
CA GLU A 145 -1.31 -6.41 18.45
C GLU A 145 -0.99 -6.55 16.96
N LEU A 146 0.29 -6.77 16.64
CA LEU A 146 0.73 -7.14 15.31
C LEU A 146 0.26 -8.56 14.95
N SER A 147 0.41 -9.55 15.85
CA SER A 147 0.02 -10.94 15.59
C SER A 147 -1.46 -11.06 15.26
N ASN A 148 -2.34 -10.39 16.01
CA ASN A 148 -3.78 -10.42 15.75
C ASN A 148 -4.13 -9.90 14.33
N ARG A 149 -3.34 -8.96 13.80
CA ARG A 149 -3.51 -8.46 12.42
C ARG A 149 -2.92 -9.39 11.40
N ILE A 150 -1.79 -10.03 11.69
CA ILE A 150 -1.20 -11.07 10.84
C ILE A 150 -2.19 -12.23 10.69
N ASP A 151 -2.81 -12.66 11.80
CA ASP A 151 -3.76 -13.78 11.84
C ASP A 151 -5.01 -13.52 10.98
N ASP A 152 -5.58 -12.32 11.09
CA ASP A 152 -6.76 -11.92 10.33
C ASP A 152 -6.40 -11.61 8.87
N CYS A 153 -5.32 -10.85 8.65
CA CYS A 153 -4.91 -10.41 7.33
C CYS A 153 -4.32 -11.54 6.51
N LYS A 154 -3.74 -12.60 7.09
CA LYS A 154 -3.07 -13.69 6.36
C LYS A 154 -2.22 -13.18 5.18
N PRO A 155 -1.26 -12.28 5.43
CA PRO A 155 -0.43 -11.73 4.37
C PRO A 155 0.47 -12.80 3.77
N LYS A 156 0.91 -12.59 2.53
CA LYS A 156 1.94 -13.41 1.85
C LYS A 156 3.35 -12.86 2.05
N LEU A 157 3.46 -11.59 2.45
CA LEU A 157 4.72 -10.88 2.69
C LEU A 157 4.54 -9.83 3.78
N ILE A 158 5.57 -9.66 4.62
CA ILE A 158 5.73 -8.47 5.47
C ILE A 158 6.83 -7.58 4.90
N ILE A 159 6.54 -6.32 4.67
CA ILE A 159 7.55 -5.29 4.36
C ILE A 159 7.77 -4.46 5.61
N THR A 160 9.02 -4.36 6.05
CA THR A 160 9.39 -3.67 7.29
C THR A 160 10.68 -2.87 7.14
N ALA A 161 11.10 -2.18 8.19
CA ALA A 161 12.42 -1.62 8.32
C ALA A 161 13.17 -2.31 9.47
N SER A 162 14.48 -2.18 9.52
CA SER A 162 15.28 -2.64 10.67
C SER A 162 14.88 -1.95 11.98
N CYS A 163 14.60 -0.64 11.93
CA CYS A 163 14.21 0.14 13.09
C CYS A 163 13.34 1.37 12.78
N GLY A 164 12.76 1.96 13.82
CA GLY A 164 12.03 3.23 13.82
C GLY A 164 12.56 4.16 14.90
N LEU A 165 12.28 5.46 14.77
CA LEU A 165 12.73 6.48 15.72
C LEU A 165 11.54 7.15 16.41
N GLU A 166 11.61 7.23 17.73
CA GLU A 166 10.76 8.04 18.59
C GLU A 166 11.64 9.00 19.42
N PRO A 167 11.09 10.06 20.05
CA PRO A 167 11.89 11.12 20.68
C PRO A 167 13.02 10.65 21.61
N ASN A 168 12.83 9.54 22.32
CA ASN A 168 13.79 9.04 23.31
C ASN A 168 14.16 7.57 23.14
N LYS A 169 13.80 6.92 22.02
CA LYS A 169 14.07 5.49 21.82
C LYS A 169 14.14 5.10 20.35
N VAL A 170 14.90 4.05 20.10
CA VAL A 170 14.91 3.33 18.83
C VAL A 170 14.02 2.10 18.96
N ILE A 171 13.03 1.97 18.08
CA ILE A 171 12.17 0.79 17.99
C ILE A 171 12.88 -0.23 17.11
N ARG A 172 13.16 -1.43 17.64
CA ARG A 172 13.71 -2.53 16.84
C ARG A 172 12.55 -3.36 16.30
N TYR A 173 12.31 -3.30 14.99
CA TYR A 173 11.13 -3.93 14.39
C TYR A 173 11.25 -5.44 14.27
N VAL A 174 12.43 -5.95 13.92
CA VAL A 174 12.60 -7.39 13.66
C VAL A 174 12.25 -8.25 14.89
N PRO A 175 12.71 -7.94 16.12
CA PRO A 175 12.28 -8.70 17.30
C PRO A 175 10.76 -8.69 17.53
N ILE A 176 10.08 -7.58 17.24
CA ILE A 176 8.62 -7.47 17.38
C ILE A 176 7.92 -8.36 16.35
N ILE A 177 8.42 -8.38 15.12
CA ILE A 177 7.89 -9.23 14.04
C ILE A 177 8.09 -10.71 14.37
N GLU A 178 9.28 -11.11 14.80
CA GLU A 178 9.54 -12.52 15.13
C GLU A 178 8.61 -13.01 16.25
N SER A 179 8.48 -12.24 17.35
CA SER A 179 7.52 -12.59 18.40
C SER A 179 6.07 -12.60 17.90
N ALA A 180 5.70 -11.74 16.96
CA ALA A 180 4.35 -11.75 16.39
C ALA A 180 4.12 -12.98 15.50
N LEU A 181 5.11 -13.37 14.69
CA LEU A 181 5.05 -14.55 13.81
C LEU A 181 5.02 -15.85 14.62
N GLU A 182 5.73 -15.92 15.74
CA GLU A 182 5.66 -17.03 16.69
C GLU A 182 4.24 -17.17 17.26
N LEU A 183 3.65 -16.06 17.72
CA LEU A 183 2.27 -16.03 18.24
C LEU A 183 1.24 -16.44 17.17
N SER A 184 1.51 -16.12 15.91
CA SER A 184 0.66 -16.44 14.75
C SER A 184 0.93 -17.82 14.13
N ASN A 185 1.96 -18.55 14.58
CA ASN A 185 2.45 -19.78 13.93
C ASN A 185 2.79 -19.61 12.43
N LEU A 186 3.39 -18.47 12.06
CA LEU A 186 3.73 -18.11 10.66
C LEU A 186 5.22 -17.76 10.48
N ASN A 187 6.11 -18.50 11.14
CA ASN A 187 7.56 -18.23 11.17
C ASN A 187 8.24 -18.18 9.78
N ASP A 188 7.68 -18.88 8.80
CA ASP A 188 8.21 -18.96 7.42
C ASP A 188 7.70 -17.86 6.49
N LEU A 189 6.81 -16.98 6.96
CA LEU A 189 6.29 -15.86 6.17
C LEU A 189 7.45 -14.95 5.73
N PRO A 190 7.68 -14.66 4.44
CA PRO A 190 8.83 -13.88 4.00
C PRO A 190 8.76 -12.41 4.45
N ARG A 191 9.95 -11.80 4.58
CA ARG A 191 10.16 -10.43 5.04
C ARG A 191 11.07 -9.67 4.07
N LEU A 192 10.63 -8.49 3.65
CA LEU A 192 11.47 -7.51 2.94
C LEU A 192 11.84 -6.39 3.90
N ILE A 193 13.13 -6.26 4.23
CA ILE A 193 13.64 -5.35 5.26
C ILE A 193 14.35 -4.16 4.62
N VAL A 194 13.89 -2.95 4.97
CA VAL A 194 14.63 -1.71 4.73
C VAL A 194 15.67 -1.51 5.83
N GLN A 195 16.94 -1.77 5.52
CA GLN A 195 18.03 -1.51 6.46
C GLN A 195 18.19 -0.01 6.70
N ARG A 196 18.38 0.35 7.97
CA ARG A 196 18.58 1.73 8.39
C ARG A 196 19.85 1.83 9.21
N HIS A 197 20.53 2.95 9.09
CA HIS A 197 21.86 3.13 9.69
C HIS A 197 21.84 3.10 11.22
N GLU A 198 20.72 3.43 11.87
CA GLU A 198 20.63 3.45 13.34
C GLU A 198 20.66 2.04 13.94
N ILE A 199 20.13 1.04 13.22
CA ILE A 199 20.22 -0.38 13.57
C ILE A 199 20.37 -1.16 12.27
N VAL A 200 21.57 -1.65 11.99
CA VAL A 200 21.75 -2.65 10.93
C VAL A 200 21.39 -4.01 11.50
N PHE A 201 20.40 -4.65 10.89
CA PHE A 201 20.03 -6.02 11.22
C PHE A 201 20.88 -6.98 10.39
N GLU A 202 21.58 -7.90 11.03
CA GLU A 202 22.34 -8.93 10.32
C GLU A 202 21.39 -9.93 9.66
N LEU A 203 21.41 -9.97 8.33
CA LEU A 203 20.52 -10.81 7.52
C LEU A 203 20.97 -12.27 7.42
N ASP A 204 22.05 -12.62 8.12
CA ASP A 204 22.67 -13.96 8.15
C ASP A 204 21.78 -15.04 8.81
N LEU A 205 20.53 -14.70 9.15
CA LEU A 205 19.63 -15.54 9.92
C LEU A 205 18.76 -16.49 9.10
N ASP A 206 18.47 -16.20 7.82
CA ASP A 206 17.89 -17.12 6.81
C ASP A 206 17.52 -16.34 5.51
N PRO A 207 18.23 -16.50 4.38
CA PRO A 207 17.97 -15.77 3.14
C PRO A 207 16.66 -16.17 2.43
N MET A 208 16.01 -17.26 2.85
CA MET A 208 14.67 -17.61 2.39
C MET A 208 13.60 -16.78 3.10
N ARG A 209 13.83 -16.43 4.37
CA ARG A 209 12.90 -15.67 5.20
C ARG A 209 13.10 -14.16 5.11
N TYR A 210 14.34 -13.72 4.92
CA TYR A 210 14.70 -12.31 4.92
C TYR A 210 15.37 -11.90 3.61
N LYS A 211 14.92 -10.79 3.04
CA LYS A 211 15.59 -10.12 1.94
C LYS A 211 15.81 -8.65 2.24
N ASP A 212 16.96 -8.13 1.81
CA ASP A 212 17.29 -6.72 1.91
C ASP A 212 16.62 -5.92 0.81
N TYR A 213 15.91 -4.85 1.19
CA TYR A 213 15.23 -3.96 0.24
C TYR A 213 16.20 -3.34 -0.76
N HIS A 214 17.34 -2.82 -0.32
CA HIS A 214 18.27 -2.11 -1.21
C HIS A 214 18.93 -3.08 -2.20
N TYR A 215 19.27 -4.28 -1.76
CA TYR A 215 19.82 -5.34 -2.58
C TYR A 215 18.83 -5.80 -3.65
N GLU A 216 17.58 -6.11 -3.28
CA GLU A 216 16.57 -6.53 -4.26
C GLU A 216 16.24 -5.40 -5.25
N MET A 217 16.13 -4.16 -4.77
CA MET A 217 15.94 -3.00 -5.64
C MET A 217 17.11 -2.80 -6.63
N ALA A 218 18.35 -3.10 -6.24
CA ALA A 218 19.52 -2.96 -7.10
C ALA A 218 19.56 -3.98 -8.25
N LYS A 219 18.93 -5.15 -8.10
CA LYS A 219 18.83 -6.17 -9.16
C LYS A 219 17.89 -5.75 -10.28
N VAL A 220 16.85 -4.97 -9.94
CA VAL A 220 15.82 -4.55 -10.88
C VAL A 220 16.17 -3.20 -11.51
N LYS A 221 16.34 -3.18 -12.84
CA LYS A 221 16.62 -1.94 -13.60
C LYS A 221 15.35 -1.30 -14.17
N GLU A 222 14.39 -2.11 -14.58
CA GLU A 222 13.16 -1.68 -15.24
C GLU A 222 11.95 -1.78 -14.31
N GLY A 223 11.02 -0.83 -14.44
CA GLY A 223 9.74 -0.86 -13.74
C GLY A 223 8.78 -1.90 -14.31
N LEU A 224 7.80 -2.32 -13.53
CA LEU A 224 6.66 -3.09 -14.03
C LEU A 224 5.54 -2.14 -14.48
N GLU A 225 4.82 -2.49 -15.54
CA GLU A 225 3.58 -1.81 -15.94
C GLU A 225 2.46 -2.03 -14.91
N PRO A 226 1.50 -1.09 -14.76
CA PRO A 226 0.41 -1.23 -13.80
C PRO A 226 -0.57 -2.34 -14.21
N VAL A 227 -0.91 -3.23 -13.27
CA VAL A 227 -1.93 -4.26 -13.45
C VAL A 227 -3.31 -3.63 -13.25
N GLN A 228 -4.13 -3.65 -14.29
CA GLN A 228 -5.50 -3.13 -14.22
C GLN A 228 -6.38 -4.06 -13.37
N VAL A 229 -7.19 -3.47 -12.49
CA VAL A 229 -8.13 -4.19 -11.62
C VAL A 229 -9.54 -3.65 -11.79
N GLU A 230 -10.54 -4.42 -11.39
CA GLU A 230 -11.93 -3.98 -11.35
C GLU A 230 -12.08 -2.85 -10.32
N SER A 231 -13.03 -1.93 -10.54
CA SER A 231 -13.29 -0.83 -9.59
C SER A 231 -13.47 -1.34 -8.16
N ASN A 232 -14.23 -2.42 -8.00
CA ASN A 232 -14.53 -3.03 -6.71
C ASN A 232 -13.43 -3.97 -6.18
N HIS A 233 -12.27 -4.04 -6.84
CA HIS A 233 -11.10 -4.78 -6.34
C HIS A 233 -10.60 -4.14 -5.04
N GLU A 234 -10.28 -4.98 -4.07
CA GLU A 234 -9.79 -4.54 -2.76
C GLU A 234 -8.43 -3.83 -2.92
N LEU A 235 -8.35 -2.59 -2.44
CA LEU A 235 -7.13 -1.79 -2.47
C LEU A 235 -6.30 -2.01 -1.21
N TYR A 236 -6.93 -1.87 -0.05
CA TYR A 236 -6.26 -2.00 1.24
C TYR A 236 -7.17 -2.48 2.35
N ILE A 237 -6.54 -3.02 3.38
CA ILE A 237 -7.15 -3.33 4.68
C ILE A 237 -6.56 -2.37 5.71
N LEU A 238 -7.41 -1.64 6.43
CA LEU A 238 -7.00 -0.79 7.55
C LEU A 238 -7.68 -1.24 8.84
N TYR A 239 -6.88 -1.74 9.77
CA TYR A 239 -7.38 -2.28 11.03
C TYR A 239 -7.69 -1.19 12.04
N THR A 240 -8.90 -1.25 12.59
CA THR A 240 -9.34 -0.42 13.72
C THR A 240 -9.52 -1.26 14.99
N SER A 241 -9.40 -0.61 16.16
CA SER A 241 -9.66 -1.27 17.44
C SER A 241 -11.13 -1.66 17.54
N GLY A 242 -11.41 -2.96 17.60
CA GLY A 242 -12.76 -3.47 17.88
C GLY A 242 -13.11 -3.37 19.36
N THR A 243 -14.39 -3.23 19.67
CA THR A 243 -14.91 -3.30 21.04
C THR A 243 -14.85 -4.71 21.64
N THR A 244 -14.70 -5.74 20.79
CA THR A 244 -14.77 -7.17 21.14
C THR A 244 -13.39 -7.86 21.19
N GLY A 245 -12.30 -7.09 21.20
CA GLY A 245 -10.92 -7.61 21.32
C GLY A 245 -10.27 -8.04 20.00
N GLN A 246 -11.04 -8.48 18.99
CA GLN A 246 -10.51 -8.76 17.65
C GLN A 246 -10.46 -7.48 16.80
N PRO A 247 -9.36 -7.22 16.07
CA PRO A 247 -9.24 -6.04 15.23
C PRO A 247 -10.20 -6.16 14.04
N LYS A 248 -10.83 -5.05 13.65
CA LYS A 248 -11.75 -5.01 12.50
C LYS A 248 -11.02 -4.48 11.28
N GLY A 249 -10.82 -5.31 10.26
CA GLY A 249 -10.22 -4.92 8.99
C GLY A 249 -11.21 -4.18 8.11
N ILE A 250 -11.05 -2.85 7.99
CA ILE A 250 -11.85 -2.05 7.06
C ILE A 250 -11.24 -2.21 5.68
N VAL A 251 -12.02 -2.74 4.74
CA VAL A 251 -11.62 -2.89 3.34
C VAL A 251 -12.08 -1.66 2.55
N ARG A 252 -11.21 -1.16 1.68
CA ARG A 252 -11.56 -0.14 0.67
C ARG A 252 -11.34 -0.67 -0.73
N ASP A 253 -12.24 -0.34 -1.63
CA ASP A 253 -12.19 -0.66 -3.05
C ASP A 253 -11.35 0.36 -3.84
N THR A 254 -10.92 -0.02 -5.04
CA THR A 254 -9.97 0.76 -5.83
C THR A 254 -10.61 1.95 -6.54
N GLY A 255 -11.67 1.73 -7.33
CA GLY A 255 -12.26 2.76 -8.18
C GLY A 255 -13.02 3.81 -7.38
N GLY A 256 -13.85 3.40 -6.42
CA GLY A 256 -14.51 4.31 -5.48
C GLY A 256 -13.50 5.21 -4.74
N THR A 257 -12.42 4.63 -4.23
CA THR A 257 -11.33 5.39 -3.59
C THR A 257 -10.64 6.34 -4.55
N THR A 258 -10.37 5.92 -5.79
CA THR A 258 -9.66 6.75 -6.78
C THR A 258 -10.47 7.99 -7.16
N VAL A 259 -11.78 7.86 -7.36
CA VAL A 259 -12.64 9.02 -7.72
C VAL A 259 -12.87 9.96 -6.55
N ALA A 260 -12.79 9.46 -5.32
CA ALA A 260 -13.02 10.27 -4.12
C ALA A 260 -11.82 11.15 -3.72
N LEU A 261 -10.61 10.86 -4.21
CA LEU A 261 -9.37 11.58 -3.94
C LEU A 261 -9.12 12.70 -4.96
#